data_AF-A0A7K0BQW5-F1
#
_entry.id   AF-A0A7K0BQW5-F1
#
_cell.length_a   1.000
_cell.length_b   1.000
_cell.length_c   1.000
_cell.angle_alpha   90.00
_cell.angle_beta   90.00
_cell.angle_gamma   90.00
#
_symmetry.space_group_name_H-M   'P 1'
#
loop_
_entity.id
_entity.type
_entity.pdbx_description
1 polymer ?
#
loop_
_entity_poly.entity_id
_entity_poly.type
_entity_poly.pdbx_seq_one_letter_code
_entity_poly.pdbx_strand_id
1 'polypeptide(L)'
;MTAAPPWRLQGFTEVRELGAGAQGRVVLARHATAGTPVAIKYLYRGDPAALDRLRAEAEMLGRVGDPHVVRLFRFVRGEQGAALVMEAVDGVSLRAVLDEHGALAPEAALTVLKGSLLGLAAAHAAGVVHRDYKPANVVVRADGLSKLIDFGIATVTGAESRSGTPFYMAPEQWEGAPASPATDVYAATCVFFECVTGGRPFQAANQAALMNLHLTAPPPADRLPPPLRPLLERGMAKRAEERPAGAAEFARELEAAASAAYGPDWERRGLQLAGAATVGLAALFPLLAAGLAPGGAVVGGTAAGGAGAGAAVAGGTAAAGSGTAAAGSGAAAGGGLLAATGAKVAIGVAAATLVTAGGVGVYAAQGDKPAGQSKAVPLNAKLVNFQQAGAPAVQEQYVTVEGRRDPAVLRRINAALRAPADRAMATYRKNYTGRDDVSAVATTTEIGLHTTRLLSVSSVYSVTPKPGTFGNWVKNFFSYGAVTVDLADGKALGPSDVLAPAALTPEGANRLRDRIAAADPESCLNEEETTRPAFRPQDFQGENPKIQITLRPREARFMINMSALNPDVSMACRMTSTDVPVDRIADFLAPRVVAEMRSATPSPSPSPTE
;
A
#
# COMPACT_ATOMS: atom_id res chain seq x y z
N MET A 1 20.75 -20.10 41.03
CA MET A 1 20.34 -18.68 41.13
C MET A 1 19.40 -18.41 39.98
N THR A 2 18.09 -18.32 40.24
CA THR A 2 17.09 -17.96 39.22
C THR A 2 17.31 -16.50 38.83
N ALA A 3 17.66 -16.27 37.56
CA ALA A 3 17.81 -14.91 37.02
C ALA A 3 16.52 -14.11 37.27
N ALA A 4 16.64 -12.88 37.75
CA ALA A 4 15.50 -11.98 37.91
C ALA A 4 14.72 -11.89 36.58
N PRO A 5 13.38 -11.85 36.60
CA PRO A 5 12.59 -11.76 35.39
C PRO A 5 12.98 -10.49 34.61
N PRO A 6 13.07 -10.56 33.26
CA PRO A 6 13.49 -9.43 32.44
C PRO A 6 12.53 -8.25 32.64
N TRP A 7 13.07 -7.03 32.69
CA TRP A 7 12.28 -5.80 32.81
C TRP A 7 11.11 -5.77 31.82
N ARG A 8 9.94 -5.39 32.35
CA ARG A 8 8.71 -5.16 31.57
C ARG A 8 8.16 -3.78 31.87
N LEU A 9 7.77 -3.07 30.83
CA LEU A 9 7.19 -1.75 30.94
C LEU A 9 5.74 -1.83 31.44
N GLN A 10 5.42 -1.12 32.53
CA GLN A 10 4.06 -1.08 33.05
C GLN A 10 3.07 -0.43 32.06
N GLY A 11 1.81 -0.86 32.09
CA GLY A 11 0.77 -0.40 31.17
C GLY A 11 0.76 -1.10 29.82
N PHE A 12 1.62 -2.09 29.60
CA PHE A 12 1.66 -2.90 28.40
C PHE A 12 1.63 -4.40 28.71
N THR A 13 0.94 -5.16 27.87
CA THR A 13 0.93 -6.63 27.91
C THR A 13 1.75 -7.16 26.75
N GLU A 14 2.92 -7.73 27.03
CA GLU A 14 3.75 -8.37 26.02
C GLU A 14 3.04 -9.60 25.46
N VAL A 15 3.00 -9.70 24.13
CA VAL A 15 2.33 -10.78 23.41
C VAL A 15 3.34 -11.77 22.86
N ARG A 16 4.40 -11.29 22.20
CA ARG A 16 5.51 -12.14 21.73
C ARG A 16 6.80 -11.36 21.60
N GLU A 17 7.93 -12.06 21.69
CA GLU A 17 9.22 -11.49 21.32
C GLU A 17 9.34 -11.44 19.78
N LEU A 18 9.83 -10.32 19.26
CA LEU A 18 10.11 -10.08 17.84
C LEU A 18 11.59 -10.33 17.54
N GLY A 19 12.47 -10.12 18.51
CA GLY A 19 13.89 -10.48 18.43
C GLY A 19 14.66 -10.04 19.67
N ALA A 20 15.85 -10.60 19.86
CA ALA A 20 16.80 -10.22 20.91
C ALA A 20 18.22 -10.16 20.36
N GLY A 21 19.06 -9.30 20.94
CA GLY A 21 20.45 -9.12 20.56
C GLY A 21 21.25 -8.47 21.68
N ALA A 22 22.54 -8.20 21.41
CA ALA A 22 23.46 -7.67 22.41
C ALA A 22 23.00 -6.34 23.05
N GLN A 23 22.27 -5.51 22.31
CA GLN A 23 21.81 -4.19 22.77
C GLN A 23 20.47 -4.25 23.53
N GLY A 24 19.73 -5.36 23.44
CA GLY A 24 18.36 -5.39 23.94
C GLY A 24 17.46 -6.45 23.33
N ARG A 25 16.18 -6.36 23.65
CA ARG A 25 15.12 -7.18 23.05
C ARG A 25 13.97 -6.32 22.54
N VAL A 26 13.33 -6.77 21.48
CA VAL A 26 12.15 -6.14 20.89
C VAL A 26 10.97 -7.08 21.06
N VAL A 27 9.87 -6.59 21.60
CA VAL A 27 8.63 -7.35 21.79
C VAL A 27 7.46 -6.67 21.13
N LEU A 28 6.51 -7.46 20.66
CA LEU A 28 5.16 -7.00 20.35
C LEU A 28 4.36 -7.01 21.64
N ALA A 29 3.70 -5.90 21.94
CA ALA A 29 2.86 -5.73 23.10
C ALA A 29 1.53 -5.06 22.73
N ARG A 30 0.57 -5.09 23.64
CA ARG A 30 -0.65 -4.28 23.58
C ARG A 30 -0.63 -3.24 24.69
N HIS A 31 -1.07 -2.02 24.39
CA HIS A 31 -1.37 -1.04 25.43
C HIS A 31 -2.55 -1.54 26.28
N ALA A 32 -2.35 -1.69 27.60
CA ALA A 32 -3.30 -2.40 28.47
C ALA A 32 -4.71 -1.80 28.48
N THR A 33 -4.83 -0.48 28.33
CA THR A 33 -6.13 0.22 28.30
C THR A 33 -6.72 0.38 26.89
N ALA A 34 -5.88 0.65 25.89
CA ALA A 34 -6.34 1.02 24.54
C ALA A 34 -6.42 -0.20 23.60
N GLY A 35 -5.79 -1.32 23.96
CA GLY A 35 -5.69 -2.52 23.12
C GLY A 35 -4.80 -2.37 21.88
N THR A 36 -4.38 -1.14 21.55
CA THR A 36 -3.51 -0.82 20.40
C THR A 36 -2.22 -1.62 20.46
N PRO A 37 -1.85 -2.34 19.38
CA PRO A 37 -0.58 -3.05 19.32
C PRO A 37 0.58 -2.06 19.16
N VAL A 38 1.67 -2.34 19.86
CA VAL A 38 2.91 -1.55 19.85
C VAL A 38 4.11 -2.49 19.81
N ALA A 39 5.22 -2.05 19.24
CA ALA A 39 6.50 -2.70 19.44
C ALA A 39 7.25 -1.96 20.56
N ILE A 40 7.89 -2.70 21.46
CA ILE A 40 8.68 -2.15 22.57
C ILE A 40 10.10 -2.68 22.43
N LYS A 41 11.06 -1.79 22.16
CA LYS A 41 12.49 -2.10 22.17
C LYS A 41 13.06 -1.74 23.54
N TYR A 42 13.36 -2.77 24.32
CA TYR A 42 14.09 -2.65 25.58
C TYR A 42 15.58 -2.62 25.28
N LEU A 43 16.28 -1.64 25.84
CA LEU A 43 17.71 -1.46 25.75
C LEU A 43 18.31 -1.82 27.11
N TYR A 44 19.31 -2.70 27.10
CA TYR A 44 20.05 -3.03 28.32
C TYR A 44 20.84 -1.81 28.82
N ARG A 45 21.18 -1.81 30.11
CA ARG A 45 21.83 -0.68 30.80
C ARG A 45 22.96 -0.06 29.97
N GLY A 46 22.84 1.23 29.67
CA GLY A 46 23.92 2.08 29.18
C GLY A 46 24.35 3.11 30.24
N ASP A 47 25.54 3.67 30.08
CA ASP A 47 26.01 4.84 30.86
C ASP A 47 24.95 5.96 30.81
N PRO A 48 24.60 6.61 31.94
CA PRO A 48 23.70 7.75 31.99
C PRO A 48 23.85 8.76 30.85
N ALA A 49 25.07 9.12 30.46
CA ALA A 49 25.31 10.08 29.39
C ALA A 49 24.86 9.57 28.01
N ALA A 50 24.98 8.26 27.75
CA ALA A 50 24.48 7.63 26.52
C ALA A 50 22.95 7.59 26.51
N LEU A 51 22.32 7.32 27.66
CA LEU A 51 20.87 7.32 27.79
C LEU A 51 20.25 8.71 27.60
N ASP A 52 20.94 9.77 28.03
CA ASP A 52 20.46 11.15 27.84
C ASP A 52 20.56 11.59 26.37
N ARG A 53 21.63 11.20 25.66
CA ARG A 53 21.74 11.41 24.20
C ARG A 53 20.68 10.61 23.43
N LEU A 54 20.50 9.34 23.79
CA LEU A 54 19.44 8.46 23.27
C LEU A 54 18.05 9.09 23.48
N ARG A 55 17.78 9.68 24.64
CA ARG A 55 16.54 10.39 24.92
C ARG A 55 16.35 11.59 24.00
N ALA A 56 17.38 12.42 23.82
CA ALA A 56 17.31 13.59 22.95
C ALA A 56 17.04 13.20 21.49
N GLU A 57 17.73 12.18 20.97
CA GLU A 57 17.48 11.66 19.62
C GLU A 57 16.08 11.04 19.48
N ALA A 58 15.60 10.32 20.51
CA ALA A 58 14.23 9.79 20.55
C ALA A 58 13.18 10.90 20.57
N GLU A 59 13.39 12.00 21.30
CA GLU A 59 12.48 13.15 21.31
C GLU A 59 12.43 13.86 19.95
N MET A 60 13.56 13.97 19.25
CA MET A 60 13.60 14.49 17.87
C MET A 60 12.85 13.56 16.90
N LEU A 61 13.12 12.26 16.93
CA LEU A 61 12.43 11.29 16.07
C LEU A 61 10.93 11.18 16.37
N GLY A 62 10.53 11.32 17.64
CA GLY A 62 9.12 11.29 18.04
C GLY A 62 8.26 12.42 17.44
N ARG A 63 8.88 13.47 16.90
CA ARG A 63 8.22 14.56 16.17
C ARG A 63 8.05 14.29 14.68
N VAL A 64 8.70 13.24 14.15
CA VAL A 64 8.62 12.87 12.74
C VAL A 64 7.32 12.12 12.48
N GLY A 65 6.43 12.74 11.70
CA GLY A 65 5.18 12.14 11.23
C GLY A 65 5.24 11.87 9.74
N ASP A 66 5.86 10.76 9.34
CA ASP A 66 6.00 10.37 7.94
C ASP A 66 5.55 8.91 7.70
N PRO A 67 4.83 8.60 6.60
CA PRO A 67 4.44 7.23 6.26
C PRO A 67 5.59 6.21 6.15
N HIS A 68 6.82 6.65 5.91
CA HIS A 68 8.00 5.79 5.74
C HIS A 68 8.86 5.69 7.00
N VAL A 69 8.45 6.33 8.10
CA VAL A 69 9.15 6.27 9.40
C VAL A 69 8.21 5.66 10.43
N VAL A 70 8.71 4.72 11.23
CA VAL A 70 7.96 4.17 12.36
C VAL A 70 7.63 5.28 13.34
N ARG A 71 6.37 5.36 13.76
CA ARG A 71 6.01 6.34 14.77
C ARG A 71 6.55 5.91 16.13
N LEU A 72 7.44 6.72 16.70
CA LEU A 72 7.87 6.57 18.08
C LEU A 72 6.84 7.26 19.01
N PHE A 73 6.21 6.49 19.89
CA PHE A 73 5.21 7.02 20.81
C PHE A 73 5.82 7.57 22.10
N ARG A 74 6.81 6.86 22.64
CA ARG A 74 7.38 7.21 23.95
C ARG A 74 8.77 6.62 24.15
N PHE A 75 9.62 7.40 24.80
CA PHE A 75 10.83 6.93 25.47
C PHE A 75 10.58 6.81 26.98
N VAL A 76 10.99 5.68 27.58
CA VAL A 76 10.89 5.45 29.03
C VAL A 76 12.23 5.02 29.59
N ARG A 77 12.68 5.68 30.66
CA ARG A 77 13.86 5.27 31.44
C ARG A 77 13.42 4.40 32.62
N GLY A 78 14.13 3.32 32.88
CA GLY A 78 13.93 2.46 34.04
C GLY A 78 15.26 2.13 34.72
N GLU A 79 15.20 1.52 35.90
CA GLU A 79 16.41 1.12 36.67
C GLU A 79 17.28 0.09 35.94
N GLN A 80 16.71 -0.62 34.97
CA GLN A 80 17.35 -1.69 34.21
C GLN A 80 17.75 -1.25 32.79
N GLY A 81 17.52 0.01 32.39
CA GLY A 81 17.87 0.54 31.06
C GLY A 81 16.84 1.54 30.52
N ALA A 82 16.55 1.46 29.22
CA ALA A 82 15.53 2.27 28.57
C ALA A 82 14.59 1.44 27.68
N ALA A 83 13.39 1.94 27.41
CA ALA A 83 12.41 1.33 26.53
C ALA A 83 11.89 2.35 25.53
N LEU A 84 11.90 1.98 24.25
CA LEU A 84 11.29 2.72 23.15
C LEU A 84 9.97 2.06 22.79
N VAL A 85 8.86 2.77 22.98
CA VAL A 85 7.51 2.33 22.60
C VAL A 85 7.18 2.93 21.23
N MET A 86 6.96 2.09 20.24
CA MET A 86 6.78 2.47 18.84
C MET A 86 5.61 1.75 18.20
N GLU A 87 5.19 2.23 17.03
CA GLU A 87 4.19 1.59 16.17
C GLU A 87 4.59 0.15 15.88
N ALA A 88 3.66 -0.79 16.11
CA ALA A 88 3.80 -2.15 15.59
C ALA A 88 3.44 -2.15 14.11
N VAL A 89 4.44 -2.14 13.24
CA VAL A 89 4.24 -2.13 11.78
C VAL A 89 3.76 -3.50 11.31
N ASP A 90 2.64 -3.50 10.59
CA ASP A 90 2.06 -4.71 10.00
C ASP A 90 2.69 -5.00 8.64
N GLY A 91 3.81 -5.72 8.67
CA GLY A 91 4.59 -6.07 7.49
C GLY A 91 5.71 -7.05 7.82
N VAL A 92 6.56 -7.31 6.84
CA VAL A 92 7.70 -8.24 6.95
C VAL A 92 9.00 -7.47 6.75
N SER A 93 10.08 -7.86 7.44
CA SER A 93 11.37 -7.21 7.22
C SER A 93 11.87 -7.47 5.79
N LEU A 94 12.52 -6.48 5.19
CA LEU A 94 13.13 -6.62 3.88
C LEU A 94 14.19 -7.74 3.88
N ARG A 95 14.85 -7.98 5.02
CA ARG A 95 15.73 -9.16 5.18
C ARG A 95 14.99 -10.47 4.91
N ALA A 96 13.83 -10.68 5.54
CA ALA A 96 13.05 -11.89 5.33
C ALA A 96 12.49 -12.00 3.90
N VAL A 97 12.15 -10.86 3.28
CA VAL A 97 11.79 -10.82 1.85
C VAL A 97 12.95 -11.29 0.97
N LEU A 98 14.17 -10.82 1.24
CA LEU A 98 15.37 -11.24 0.49
C LEU A 98 15.80 -12.68 0.77
N ASP A 99 15.61 -13.16 2.00
CA ASP A 99 15.88 -14.57 2.35
C ASP A 99 14.96 -15.53 1.59
N GLU A 100 13.69 -15.14 1.40
CA GLU A 100 12.69 -15.95 0.69
C GLU A 100 12.86 -15.90 -0.83
N HIS A 101 13.00 -14.69 -1.40
CA HIS A 101 12.95 -14.50 -2.86
C HIS A 101 14.34 -14.39 -3.51
N GLY A 102 15.40 -14.24 -2.71
CA GLY A 102 16.75 -13.94 -3.19
C GLY A 102 16.87 -12.49 -3.65
N ALA A 103 16.23 -12.14 -4.77
CA ALA A 103 16.25 -10.81 -5.38
C ALA A 103 14.83 -10.30 -5.67
N LEU A 104 14.69 -9.00 -5.79
CA LEU A 104 13.48 -8.28 -6.17
C LEU A 104 13.56 -7.83 -7.62
N ALA A 105 12.39 -7.71 -8.26
CA ALA A 105 12.28 -7.03 -9.54
C ALA A 105 12.80 -5.57 -9.42
N PRO A 106 13.46 -5.03 -10.46
CA PRO A 106 14.03 -3.68 -10.43
C PRO A 106 13.07 -2.59 -9.96
N GLU A 107 11.83 -2.55 -10.47
CA GLU A 107 10.84 -1.57 -10.03
C GLU A 107 10.45 -1.74 -8.55
N ALA A 108 10.39 -2.98 -8.03
CA ALA A 108 10.11 -3.22 -6.61
C ALA A 108 11.28 -2.75 -5.72
N ALA A 109 12.52 -3.04 -6.13
CA ALA A 109 13.72 -2.57 -5.44
C ALA A 109 13.81 -1.04 -5.43
N LEU A 110 13.48 -0.38 -6.55
CA LEU A 110 13.41 1.08 -6.66
C LEU A 110 12.34 1.68 -5.74
N THR A 111 11.16 1.07 -5.65
CA THR A 111 10.10 1.52 -4.73
C THR A 111 10.52 1.38 -3.27
N VAL A 112 11.16 0.25 -2.89
CA VAL A 112 11.69 0.06 -1.54
C VAL A 112 12.76 1.10 -1.22
N LEU A 113 13.70 1.35 -2.16
CA LEU A 113 14.73 2.38 -2.01
C LEU A 113 14.11 3.77 -1.89
N LYS A 114 13.14 4.13 -2.74
CA LYS A 114 12.42 5.41 -2.68
C LYS A 114 11.78 5.62 -1.31
N GLY A 115 11.01 4.65 -0.81
CA GLY A 115 10.39 4.75 0.51
C GLY A 115 11.43 4.90 1.62
N SER A 116 12.54 4.17 1.55
CA SER A 116 13.64 4.34 2.49
C SER A 116 14.28 5.74 2.42
N LEU A 117 14.50 6.29 1.23
CA LEU A 117 15.07 7.63 1.07
C LEU A 117 14.11 8.72 1.58
N LEU A 118 12.80 8.57 1.37
CA LEU A 118 11.80 9.47 1.94
C LEU A 118 11.80 9.41 3.46
N GLY A 119 11.89 8.21 4.05
CA GLY A 119 11.97 8.04 5.50
C GLY A 119 13.26 8.61 6.10
N LEU A 120 14.40 8.39 5.44
CA LEU A 120 15.68 8.98 5.82
C LEU A 120 15.64 10.51 5.72
N ALA A 121 15.07 11.05 4.64
CA ALA A 121 14.92 12.49 4.45
C ALA A 121 14.09 13.14 5.57
N ALA A 122 12.99 12.51 5.96
CA ALA A 122 12.15 12.98 7.06
C ALA A 122 12.90 12.99 8.40
N ALA A 123 13.74 11.98 8.67
CA ALA A 123 14.58 11.94 9.87
C ALA A 123 15.72 12.97 9.83
N HIS A 124 16.39 13.12 8.67
CA HIS A 124 17.45 14.10 8.47
C HIS A 124 16.93 15.53 8.69
N ALA A 125 15.72 15.84 8.22
CA ALA A 125 15.06 17.12 8.45
C ALA A 125 14.79 17.40 9.94
N ALA A 126 14.65 16.35 10.76
CA ALA A 126 14.53 16.44 12.23
C ALA A 126 15.89 16.42 12.96
N GLY A 127 17.02 16.41 12.23
CA GLY A 127 18.37 16.38 12.79
C GLY A 127 18.84 14.99 13.23
N VAL A 128 18.16 13.92 12.81
CA VAL A 128 18.49 12.54 13.18
C VAL A 128 19.10 11.80 11.98
N VAL A 129 20.31 11.27 12.15
CA VAL A 129 20.98 10.38 11.18
C VAL A 129 20.75 8.93 11.62
N HIS A 130 20.44 8.02 10.69
CA HIS A 130 20.05 6.65 11.02
C HIS A 130 21.23 5.77 11.47
N ARG A 131 22.40 5.89 10.84
CA ARG A 131 23.70 5.25 11.20
C ARG A 131 23.79 3.72 11.07
N ASP A 132 22.67 3.01 11.18
CA ASP A 132 22.58 1.54 11.09
C ASP A 132 21.50 1.09 10.08
N TYR A 133 21.49 1.67 8.88
CA TYR A 133 20.54 1.28 7.85
C TYR A 133 20.91 -0.10 7.26
N LYS A 134 19.96 -1.05 7.26
CA LYS A 134 20.14 -2.43 6.77
C LYS A 134 18.77 -3.08 6.47
N PRO A 135 18.71 -4.21 5.74
CA PRO A 135 17.43 -4.83 5.36
C PRO A 135 16.56 -5.25 6.54
N ALA A 136 17.15 -5.57 7.69
CA ALA A 136 16.38 -5.91 8.90
C ALA A 136 15.64 -4.72 9.52
N ASN A 137 16.05 -3.48 9.21
CA ASN A 137 15.47 -2.25 9.75
C ASN A 137 14.46 -1.59 8.80
N VAL A 138 14.16 -2.25 7.67
CA VAL A 138 13.15 -1.83 6.69
C VAL A 138 12.03 -2.86 6.73
N VAL A 139 10.79 -2.43 6.95
CA VAL A 139 9.59 -3.29 6.90
C VAL A 139 8.81 -2.98 5.65
N VAL A 140 8.53 -4.01 4.85
CA VAL A 140 7.67 -3.95 3.67
C VAL A 140 6.27 -4.41 4.05
N ARG A 141 5.27 -3.58 3.76
CA ARG A 141 3.86 -3.83 4.04
C ARG A 141 3.20 -4.56 2.87
N ALA A 142 2.01 -5.11 3.11
CA ALA A 142 1.24 -5.81 2.07
C ALA A 142 0.82 -4.91 0.89
N ASP A 143 0.77 -3.59 1.06
CA ASP A 143 0.55 -2.60 0.00
C ASP A 143 1.83 -2.20 -0.74
N GLY A 144 2.98 -2.81 -0.41
CA GLY A 144 4.29 -2.55 -1.00
C GLY A 144 5.05 -1.37 -0.43
N LEU A 145 4.43 -0.57 0.44
CA LEU A 145 5.12 0.55 1.09
C LEU A 145 6.17 0.03 2.08
N SER A 146 7.37 0.63 2.03
CA SER A 146 8.43 0.38 2.99
C SER A 146 8.40 1.41 4.13
N LYS A 147 8.74 0.97 5.33
CA LYS A 147 8.83 1.81 6.53
C LYS A 147 10.08 1.47 7.35
N LEU A 148 10.81 2.47 7.79
CA LEU A 148 12.00 2.35 8.63
C LEU A 148 11.58 2.17 10.09
N ILE A 149 12.06 1.10 10.74
CA ILE A 149 11.61 0.71 12.09
C ILE A 149 12.65 0.88 13.20
N ASP A 150 13.92 1.08 12.88
CA ASP A 150 14.98 1.12 13.89
C ASP A 150 16.08 2.08 13.50
N PHE A 151 15.93 3.34 13.92
CA PHE A 151 17.01 4.31 13.82
C PHE A 151 18.07 3.92 14.85
N GLY A 152 19.35 4.03 14.49
CA GLY A 152 20.50 3.67 15.33
C GLY A 152 20.68 4.52 16.58
N ILE A 153 19.59 5.02 17.19
CA ILE A 153 19.52 5.84 18.40
C ILE A 153 20.26 5.16 19.58
N ALA A 154 20.41 3.83 19.54
CA ALA A 154 21.16 3.04 20.54
C ALA A 154 22.68 2.93 20.27
N THR A 155 23.19 3.34 19.10
CA THR A 155 24.61 3.21 18.71
C THR A 155 25.48 4.41 19.13
N VAL A 156 25.05 5.14 20.16
CA VAL A 156 25.62 6.42 20.62
C VAL A 156 26.96 6.26 21.38
N THR A 157 27.51 5.06 21.43
CA THR A 157 28.90 4.81 21.79
C THR A 157 29.67 4.48 20.52
N GLY A 158 30.66 5.32 20.15
CA GLY A 158 31.55 5.12 19.00
C GLY A 158 32.43 3.85 19.06
N ALA A 159 32.01 2.81 19.80
CA ALA A 159 32.74 1.58 20.03
C ALA A 159 31.91 0.28 19.85
N GLU A 160 30.57 0.31 19.77
CA GLU A 160 29.78 -0.93 20.00
C GLU A 160 28.85 -1.40 18.86
N SER A 161 29.26 -1.22 17.60
CA SER A 161 28.68 -1.99 16.46
C SER A 161 29.70 -2.93 15.80
N ARG A 162 30.82 -3.22 16.45
CA ARG A 162 31.82 -4.19 15.95
C ARG A 162 31.47 -5.65 16.21
N SER A 163 30.35 -5.95 16.89
CA SER A 163 29.96 -7.33 17.23
C SER A 163 29.19 -8.07 16.11
N GLY A 164 28.87 -7.38 15.02
CA GLY A 164 28.36 -7.99 13.79
C GLY A 164 29.19 -7.54 12.58
N THR A 165 29.19 -8.33 11.51
CA THR A 165 29.88 -7.95 10.26
C THR A 165 29.11 -6.78 9.60
N PRO A 166 29.72 -5.60 9.43
CA PRO A 166 28.98 -4.38 9.07
C PRO A 166 28.91 -4.20 7.54
N PHE A 167 28.17 -5.09 6.87
CA PHE A 167 28.10 -5.22 5.41
C PHE A 167 27.58 -3.99 4.63
N TYR A 168 27.03 -2.99 5.31
CA TYR A 168 26.45 -1.78 4.70
C TYR A 168 27.12 -0.49 5.21
N MET A 169 28.20 -0.62 5.99
CA MET A 169 28.88 0.50 6.63
C MET A 169 29.65 1.34 5.60
N ALA A 170 29.44 2.65 5.64
CA ALA A 170 30.07 3.59 4.73
C ALA A 170 31.57 3.76 5.03
N PRO A 171 32.40 4.15 4.04
CA PRO A 171 33.83 4.42 4.21
C PRO A 171 34.16 5.26 5.44
N GLU A 172 33.45 6.38 5.64
CA GLU A 172 33.68 7.30 6.75
C GLU A 172 33.41 6.66 8.12
N GLN A 173 32.49 5.69 8.21
CA GLN A 173 32.23 4.97 9.45
C GLN A 173 33.36 4.00 9.80
N TRP A 174 34.00 3.39 8.80
CA TRP A 174 35.19 2.56 8.99
C TRP A 174 36.39 3.37 9.46
N GLU A 175 36.50 4.60 8.98
CA GLU A 175 37.54 5.57 9.37
C GLU A 175 37.28 6.23 10.73
N GLY A 176 36.10 6.00 11.33
CA GLY A 176 35.68 6.61 12.59
C GLY A 176 35.30 8.09 12.46
N ALA A 177 35.08 8.57 11.24
CA ALA A 177 34.60 9.92 10.99
C ALA A 177 33.10 10.05 11.33
N PRO A 178 32.61 11.28 11.61
CA PRO A 178 31.21 11.49 11.97
C PRO A 178 30.25 11.06 10.85
N ALA A 179 29.23 10.28 11.21
CA ALA A 179 28.16 9.92 10.29
C ALA A 179 27.33 11.15 9.90
N SER A 180 26.90 11.20 8.65
CA SER A 180 26.12 12.29 8.06
C SER A 180 24.93 11.74 7.24
N PRO A 181 24.03 12.59 6.73
CA PRO A 181 23.01 12.14 5.77
C PRO A 181 23.56 11.33 4.58
N ALA A 182 24.75 11.67 4.08
CA ALA A 182 25.43 10.95 3.01
C ALA A 182 25.90 9.53 3.42
N THR A 183 26.07 9.27 4.72
CA THR A 183 26.35 7.94 5.27
C THR A 183 25.14 7.03 5.11
N ASP A 184 23.94 7.52 5.41
CA ASP A 184 22.71 6.75 5.25
C ASP A 184 22.40 6.48 3.77
N VAL A 185 22.70 7.45 2.88
CA VAL A 185 22.60 7.28 1.42
C VAL A 185 23.46 6.11 0.94
N TYR A 186 24.71 6.00 1.41
CA TYR A 186 25.59 4.88 1.06
C TYR A 186 24.99 3.53 1.47
N ALA A 187 24.55 3.43 2.73
CA ALA A 187 23.96 2.21 3.26
C ALA A 187 22.67 1.83 2.51
N ALA A 188 21.80 2.80 2.22
CA ALA A 188 20.58 2.60 1.43
C ALA A 188 20.89 2.09 0.02
N THR A 189 21.93 2.62 -0.61
CA THR A 189 22.36 2.21 -1.95
C THR A 189 22.96 0.78 -1.93
N CYS A 190 23.71 0.42 -0.89
CA CYS A 190 24.19 -0.96 -0.70
C CYS A 190 23.04 -1.96 -0.58
N VAL A 191 21.99 -1.61 0.15
CA VAL A 191 20.79 -2.46 0.27
C VAL A 191 20.02 -2.53 -1.03
N PHE A 192 19.90 -1.43 -1.77
CA PHE A 192 19.29 -1.44 -3.10
C PHE A 192 20.02 -2.39 -4.06
N PHE A 193 21.35 -2.39 -4.03
CA PHE A 193 22.14 -3.36 -4.79
C PHE A 193 21.80 -4.81 -4.41
N GLU A 194 21.70 -5.11 -3.12
CA GLU A 194 21.30 -6.44 -2.65
C GLU A 194 19.87 -6.77 -3.06
N CYS A 195 18.94 -5.81 -3.02
CA CYS A 195 17.59 -6.02 -3.51
C CYS A 195 17.55 -6.45 -4.97
N VAL A 196 18.32 -5.80 -5.85
CA VAL A 196 18.29 -6.12 -7.28
C VAL A 196 19.07 -7.39 -7.62
N THR A 197 20.16 -7.67 -6.90
CA THR A 197 21.10 -8.76 -7.27
C THR A 197 21.00 -10.00 -6.39
N GLY A 198 20.29 -9.92 -5.25
CA GLY A 198 20.23 -10.93 -4.21
C GLY A 198 21.52 -11.14 -3.43
N GLY A 199 22.57 -10.36 -3.71
CA GLY A 199 23.85 -10.42 -3.02
C GLY A 199 24.33 -9.05 -2.59
N ARG A 200 25.05 -8.99 -1.47
CA ARG A 200 25.69 -7.75 -1.01
C ARG A 200 26.71 -7.24 -2.03
N PRO A 201 26.93 -5.91 -2.12
CA PRO A 201 27.90 -5.34 -3.06
C PRO A 201 29.33 -5.82 -2.77
N PHE A 202 29.70 -5.90 -1.49
CA PHE A 202 30.99 -6.39 -1.05
C PHE A 202 30.82 -7.55 -0.06
N GLN A 203 31.63 -8.59 -0.25
CA GLN A 203 31.72 -9.74 0.64
C GLN A 203 33.19 -10.12 0.76
N ALA A 204 33.62 -10.48 1.98
CA ALA A 204 34.97 -10.93 2.23
C ALA A 204 35.00 -11.94 3.38
N ALA A 205 36.07 -12.73 3.46
CA ALA A 205 36.23 -13.77 4.47
C ALA A 205 36.45 -13.22 5.89
N ASN A 206 36.88 -11.96 6.02
CA ASN A 206 37.09 -11.32 7.32
C ASN A 206 36.78 -9.82 7.26
N GLN A 207 36.66 -9.20 8.44
CA GLN A 207 36.25 -7.80 8.58
C GLN A 207 37.26 -6.81 7.99
N ALA A 208 38.57 -7.07 8.11
CA ALA A 208 39.60 -6.19 7.57
C ALA A 208 39.56 -6.16 6.03
N ALA A 209 39.35 -7.31 5.40
CA ALA A 209 39.18 -7.40 3.95
C ALA A 209 37.87 -6.71 3.50
N LEU A 210 36.78 -6.88 4.25
CA LEU A 210 35.50 -6.20 3.95
C LEU A 210 35.64 -4.68 4.07
N MET A 211 36.30 -4.20 5.12
CA MET A 211 36.64 -2.78 5.30
C MET A 211 37.42 -2.26 4.10
N ASN A 212 38.48 -2.97 3.67
CA ASN A 212 39.27 -2.57 2.50
C ASN A 212 38.41 -2.45 1.22
N LEU A 213 37.47 -3.37 0.99
CA LEU A 213 36.54 -3.29 -0.14
C LEU A 213 35.63 -2.05 -0.06
N HIS A 214 35.05 -1.78 1.10
CA HIS A 214 34.23 -0.58 1.28
C HIS A 214 35.03 0.70 1.05
N LEU A 215 36.29 0.76 1.52
CA LEU A 215 37.17 1.92 1.36
C LEU A 215 37.65 2.12 -0.09
N THR A 216 38.01 1.05 -0.81
CA THR A 216 38.84 1.17 -2.02
C THR A 216 38.21 0.60 -3.30
N ALA A 217 37.40 -0.46 -3.21
CA ALA A 217 36.91 -1.16 -4.39
C ALA A 217 35.77 -0.38 -5.08
N PRO A 218 35.75 -0.24 -6.41
CA PRO A 218 34.65 0.45 -7.09
C PRO A 218 33.30 -0.27 -6.82
N PRO A 219 32.17 0.45 -6.81
CA PRO A 219 30.85 -0.18 -6.75
C PRO A 219 30.67 -1.15 -7.93
N PRO A 220 30.15 -2.38 -7.72
CA PRO A 220 30.01 -3.39 -8.77
C PRO A 220 28.80 -3.14 -9.68
N ALA A 221 28.83 -2.01 -10.42
CA ALA A 221 27.70 -1.53 -11.22
C ALA A 221 27.34 -2.43 -12.41
N ASP A 222 28.29 -3.21 -12.90
CA ASP A 222 28.09 -4.19 -13.98
C ASP A 222 27.02 -5.24 -13.65
N ARG A 223 26.84 -5.55 -12.35
CA ARG A 223 25.82 -6.49 -11.85
C ARG A 223 24.40 -5.92 -11.82
N LEU A 224 24.21 -4.63 -12.13
CA LEU A 224 22.90 -4.00 -12.25
C LEU A 224 22.51 -3.80 -13.73
N PRO A 225 21.18 -3.77 -14.03
CA PRO A 225 20.67 -3.31 -15.31
C PRO A 225 21.27 -1.93 -15.68
N PRO A 226 21.66 -1.70 -16.94
CA PRO A 226 22.32 -0.46 -17.36
C PRO A 226 21.66 0.84 -16.87
N PRO A 227 20.32 0.98 -16.89
CA PRO A 227 19.67 2.21 -16.42
C PRO A 227 19.83 2.49 -14.92
N LEU A 228 20.17 1.49 -14.11
CA LEU A 228 20.29 1.61 -12.65
C LEU A 228 21.73 1.86 -12.17
N ARG A 229 22.72 1.67 -13.05
CA ARG A 229 24.15 1.83 -12.72
C ARG A 229 24.49 3.22 -12.18
N PRO A 230 23.99 4.33 -12.77
CA PRO A 230 24.31 5.66 -12.26
C PRO A 230 23.87 5.88 -10.81
N LEU A 231 22.71 5.33 -10.42
CA LEU A 231 22.25 5.43 -9.03
C LEU A 231 23.18 4.71 -8.06
N LEU A 232 23.68 3.52 -8.45
CA LEU A 232 24.64 2.77 -7.63
C LEU A 232 25.96 3.53 -7.48
N GLU A 233 26.52 3.98 -8.60
CA GLU A 233 27.80 4.69 -8.63
C GLU A 233 27.72 5.97 -7.80
N ARG A 234 26.63 6.72 -7.94
CA ARG A 234 26.43 7.99 -7.23
C ARG A 234 26.17 7.78 -5.73
N GLY A 235 25.32 6.82 -5.38
CA GLY A 235 25.01 6.54 -3.97
C GLY A 235 26.13 5.84 -3.21
N MET A 236 26.99 5.06 -3.88
CA MET A 236 28.12 4.34 -3.29
C MET A 236 29.50 5.00 -3.55
N ALA A 237 29.53 6.27 -3.94
CA ALA A 237 30.78 7.01 -4.09
C ALA A 237 31.60 6.95 -2.78
N LYS A 238 32.94 6.85 -2.89
CA LYS A 238 33.77 6.62 -1.70
C LYS A 238 33.84 7.84 -0.81
N ARG A 239 33.99 9.02 -1.42
CA ARG A 239 33.95 10.30 -0.73
C ARG A 239 32.50 10.70 -0.46
N ALA A 240 32.19 11.15 0.75
CA ALA A 240 30.82 11.49 1.13
C ALA A 240 30.27 12.69 0.34
N GLU A 241 31.14 13.65 0.00
CA GLU A 241 30.84 14.83 -0.81
C GLU A 241 30.58 14.53 -2.30
N GLU A 242 30.95 13.34 -2.77
CA GLU A 242 30.63 12.86 -4.11
C GLU A 242 29.27 12.16 -4.16
N ARG A 243 28.61 11.94 -3.02
CA ARG A 243 27.25 11.42 -2.94
C ARG A 243 26.25 12.59 -2.96
N PRO A 244 24.96 12.34 -3.21
CA PRO A 244 23.92 13.32 -2.94
C PRO A 244 24.00 13.79 -1.48
N ALA A 245 23.82 15.09 -1.25
CA ALA A 245 24.04 15.72 0.05
C ALA A 245 23.08 15.19 1.14
N GLY A 246 21.94 14.65 0.72
CA GLY A 246 21.00 13.98 1.61
C GLY A 246 19.99 13.12 0.86
N ALA A 247 19.19 12.36 1.62
CA ALA A 247 18.28 11.38 1.04
C ALA A 247 17.17 11.99 0.17
N ALA A 248 16.75 13.23 0.43
CA ALA A 248 15.75 13.94 -0.39
C ALA A 248 16.24 14.23 -1.82
N GLU A 249 17.50 14.63 -1.96
CA GLU A 249 18.12 14.85 -3.27
C GLU A 249 18.21 13.53 -4.03
N PHE A 250 18.67 12.48 -3.36
CA PHE A 250 18.80 11.17 -3.99
C PHE A 250 17.46 10.54 -4.39
N ALA A 251 16.39 10.78 -3.61
CA ALA A 251 15.04 10.35 -3.98
C ALA A 251 14.57 10.97 -5.31
N ARG A 252 14.89 12.25 -5.56
CA ARG A 252 14.60 12.91 -6.85
C ARG A 252 15.41 12.33 -8.00
N GLU A 253 16.70 12.06 -7.78
CA GLU A 253 17.55 11.41 -8.78
C GLU A 253 17.03 10.01 -9.13
N LEU A 254 16.63 9.24 -8.12
CA LEU A 254 15.99 7.93 -8.27
C LEU A 254 14.72 8.03 -9.10
N GLU A 255 13.81 8.96 -8.77
CA GLU A 255 12.55 9.14 -9.51
C GLU A 255 12.79 9.46 -10.99
N ALA A 256 13.76 10.34 -11.29
CA ALA A 256 14.14 10.68 -12.65
C ALA A 256 14.70 9.46 -13.41
N ALA A 257 15.63 8.72 -12.79
CA ALA A 257 16.23 7.52 -13.39
C ALA A 257 15.19 6.41 -13.60
N ALA A 258 14.33 6.17 -12.61
CA ALA A 258 13.29 5.15 -12.69
C ALA A 258 12.22 5.49 -13.75
N SER A 259 11.80 6.76 -13.83
CA SER A 259 10.83 7.21 -14.84
C SER A 259 11.39 7.12 -16.26
N ALA A 260 12.68 7.44 -16.44
CA ALA A 260 13.35 7.30 -17.74
C ALA A 260 13.52 5.83 -18.15
N ALA A 261 13.82 4.94 -17.19
CA ALA A 261 14.11 3.53 -17.46
C ALA A 261 12.84 2.67 -17.62
N TYR A 262 11.80 2.94 -16.82
CA TYR A 262 10.63 2.07 -16.68
C TYR A 262 9.30 2.79 -16.99
N GLY A 263 9.34 4.06 -17.40
CA GLY A 263 8.16 4.85 -17.73
C GLY A 263 7.43 5.43 -16.50
N PRO A 264 6.42 6.28 -16.70
CA PRO A 264 5.78 7.06 -15.62
C PRO A 264 5.04 6.21 -14.58
N ASP A 265 4.66 4.99 -14.94
CA ASP A 265 3.91 4.06 -14.09
C ASP A 265 4.78 3.13 -13.24
N TRP A 266 6.11 3.30 -13.27
CA TRP A 266 7.07 2.40 -12.61
C TRP A 266 6.76 2.20 -11.13
N GLU A 267 6.39 3.27 -10.42
CA GLU A 267 6.18 3.25 -8.99
C GLU A 267 4.94 2.43 -8.61
N ARG A 268 3.85 2.56 -9.36
CA ARG A 268 2.64 1.75 -9.14
C ARG A 268 2.92 0.27 -9.31
N ARG A 269 3.65 -0.11 -10.37
CA ARG A 269 4.03 -1.51 -10.61
C ARG A 269 5.01 -2.01 -9.55
N GLY A 270 5.99 -1.18 -9.17
CA GLY A 270 6.96 -1.47 -8.12
C GLY A 270 6.29 -1.74 -6.76
N LEU A 271 5.32 -0.91 -6.37
CA LEU A 271 4.51 -1.12 -5.14
C LEU A 271 3.74 -2.45 -5.20
N GLN A 272 3.09 -2.76 -6.32
CA GLN A 272 2.37 -4.03 -6.48
C GLN A 272 3.32 -5.24 -6.37
N LEU A 273 4.49 -5.17 -6.99
CA LEU A 273 5.51 -6.23 -6.93
C LEU A 273 6.12 -6.38 -5.53
N ALA A 274 6.42 -5.27 -4.86
CA ALA A 274 6.91 -5.28 -3.48
C ALA A 274 5.87 -5.85 -2.50
N GLY A 275 4.60 -5.47 -2.66
CA GLY A 275 3.51 -6.01 -1.86
C GLY A 275 3.32 -7.51 -2.09
N ALA A 276 3.33 -7.95 -3.36
CA ALA A 276 3.23 -9.36 -3.72
C ALA A 276 4.35 -10.22 -3.11
N ALA A 277 5.58 -9.69 -3.02
CA ALA A 277 6.71 -10.38 -2.39
C ALA A 277 6.48 -10.66 -0.88
N THR A 278 5.56 -9.94 -0.22
CA THR A 278 5.24 -10.17 1.20
C THR A 278 4.12 -11.18 1.43
N VAL A 279 3.32 -11.50 0.40
CA VAL A 279 2.09 -12.32 0.55
C VAL A 279 2.39 -13.73 1.06
N GLY A 280 3.46 -14.37 0.57
CA GLY A 280 3.90 -15.69 1.03
C GLY A 280 4.45 -15.69 2.46
N LEU A 281 4.79 -14.51 3.00
CA LEU A 281 5.38 -14.32 4.32
C LEU A 281 4.36 -13.79 5.34
N ALA A 282 3.06 -13.88 5.06
CA ALA A 282 1.99 -13.42 5.93
C ALA A 282 2.10 -13.97 7.38
N ALA A 283 2.59 -15.19 7.55
CA ALA A 283 2.83 -15.80 8.86
C ALA A 283 3.92 -15.10 9.69
N LEU A 284 4.80 -14.33 9.06
CA LEU A 284 5.82 -13.53 9.74
C LEU A 284 5.31 -12.14 10.15
N PHE A 285 4.10 -11.73 9.73
CA PHE A 285 3.53 -10.45 10.12
C PHE A 285 3.35 -10.45 11.65
N PRO A 286 3.97 -9.49 12.38
CA PRO A 286 3.98 -9.49 13.83
C PRO A 286 2.57 -9.56 14.43
N LEU A 287 1.64 -8.79 13.86
CA LEU A 287 0.26 -8.74 14.32
C LEU A 287 -0.49 -10.02 13.97
N LEU A 288 -0.28 -10.57 12.79
CA LEU A 288 -0.96 -11.77 12.32
C LEU A 288 -0.52 -13.01 13.10
N ALA A 289 0.79 -13.19 13.29
CA ALA A 289 1.39 -14.27 14.07
C ALA A 289 0.95 -14.25 15.54
N ALA A 290 0.63 -13.06 16.06
CA ALA A 290 0.21 -12.88 17.44
C ALA A 290 -1.33 -12.92 17.62
N GLY A 291 -2.10 -13.19 16.56
CA GLY A 291 -3.57 -13.12 16.60
C GLY A 291 -4.10 -11.71 16.91
N LEU A 292 -3.28 -10.69 16.67
CA LEU A 292 -3.62 -9.28 16.85
C LEU A 292 -3.94 -8.59 15.53
N ALA A 293 -3.70 -9.25 14.40
CA ALA A 293 -4.24 -8.82 13.13
C ALA A 293 -5.76 -8.99 13.13
N PRO A 294 -6.51 -8.10 12.47
CA PRO A 294 -7.91 -8.38 12.16
C PRO A 294 -7.97 -9.71 11.40
N GLY A 295 -8.65 -10.72 11.98
CA GLY A 295 -8.65 -12.09 11.47
C GLY A 295 -9.16 -12.15 10.03
N GLY A 296 -8.28 -12.52 9.10
CA GLY A 296 -8.64 -12.60 7.69
C GLY A 296 -7.51 -12.98 6.71
N ALA A 297 -6.24 -12.91 7.11
CA ALA A 297 -5.16 -13.41 6.25
C ALA A 297 -4.73 -14.81 6.69
N VAL A 298 -5.41 -15.84 6.19
CA VAL A 298 -4.76 -17.13 5.99
C VAL A 298 -4.62 -17.28 4.49
N VAL A 299 -3.36 -17.36 4.07
CA VAL A 299 -2.93 -17.54 2.68
C VAL A 299 -3.41 -18.91 2.21
N GLY A 300 -4.43 -18.92 1.35
CA GLY A 300 -4.82 -20.08 0.56
C GLY A 300 -4.25 -19.94 -0.84
N GLY A 301 -2.99 -20.35 -1.02
CA GLY A 301 -2.40 -20.52 -2.34
C GLY A 301 -2.92 -21.78 -3.03
N THR A 302 -3.12 -21.66 -4.34
CA THR A 302 -3.02 -22.66 -5.43
C THR A 302 -4.25 -22.68 -6.34
N ALA A 303 -4.06 -22.19 -7.56
CA ALA A 303 -4.74 -22.70 -8.75
C ALA A 303 -3.89 -22.38 -9.98
N ALA A 304 -2.86 -23.22 -10.16
CA ALA A 304 -2.32 -23.47 -11.49
C ALA A 304 -3.46 -24.05 -12.35
N GLY A 305 -3.57 -23.57 -13.58
CA GLY A 305 -4.58 -24.02 -14.54
C GLY A 305 -4.46 -25.52 -14.81
N GLY A 306 -5.61 -26.17 -14.82
CA GLY A 306 -5.80 -27.52 -15.33
C GLY A 306 -7.10 -27.56 -16.11
N ALA A 307 -6.97 -27.63 -17.43
CA ALA A 307 -8.04 -27.90 -18.38
C ALA A 307 -8.77 -29.20 -18.02
N GLY A 308 -10.05 -29.25 -18.41
CA GLY A 308 -10.98 -30.26 -17.92
C GLY A 308 -10.78 -31.68 -18.44
N ALA A 309 -11.54 -32.57 -17.82
CA ALA A 309 -12.14 -33.75 -18.45
C ALA A 309 -13.29 -34.18 -17.54
N GLY A 310 -14.47 -34.32 -18.13
CA GLY A 310 -15.65 -34.82 -17.43
C GLY A 310 -15.55 -36.32 -17.14
N ALA A 311 -16.26 -36.74 -16.10
CA ALA A 311 -16.86 -38.07 -16.02
C ALA A 311 -17.97 -38.04 -14.96
N ALA A 312 -19.20 -38.15 -15.44
CA ALA A 312 -20.36 -38.49 -14.62
C ALA A 312 -20.26 -39.95 -14.19
N VAL A 313 -20.63 -40.29 -12.95
CA VAL A 313 -21.35 -41.54 -12.64
C VAL A 313 -22.26 -41.32 -11.42
N ALA A 314 -23.37 -42.03 -11.50
CA ALA A 314 -24.63 -42.03 -10.77
C ALA A 314 -24.57 -42.19 -9.24
N GLY A 315 -25.76 -41.91 -8.67
CA GLY A 315 -26.08 -42.09 -7.27
C GLY A 315 -26.20 -43.55 -6.83
N GLY A 316 -26.36 -43.73 -5.53
CA GLY A 316 -26.52 -45.05 -4.95
C GLY A 316 -26.45 -44.99 -3.43
N THR A 317 -27.58 -45.28 -2.82
CA THR A 317 -27.92 -45.28 -1.39
C THR A 317 -27.24 -46.38 -0.56
N ALA A 318 -27.33 -46.21 0.78
CA ALA A 318 -27.27 -47.24 1.83
C ALA A 318 -25.88 -47.84 2.12
N ALA A 319 -25.52 -48.27 3.32
CA ALA A 319 -26.08 -48.24 4.67
C ALA A 319 -24.91 -48.50 5.63
N ALA A 320 -25.20 -48.40 6.92
CA ALA A 320 -24.32 -48.63 8.05
C ALA A 320 -23.52 -49.94 8.01
N GLY A 321 -22.37 -49.94 8.70
CA GLY A 321 -21.59 -51.15 8.93
C GLY A 321 -20.25 -50.88 9.58
N SER A 322 -20.27 -50.59 10.87
CA SER A 322 -19.12 -50.64 11.77
C SER A 322 -18.46 -52.03 11.75
N GLY A 323 -17.13 -52.08 11.65
CA GLY A 323 -16.35 -53.30 11.78
C GLY A 323 -14.86 -53.00 11.96
N THR A 324 -14.42 -52.99 13.22
CA THR A 324 -13.02 -53.00 13.65
C THR A 324 -12.36 -54.35 13.38
N ALA A 325 -11.13 -54.32 12.84
CA ALA A 325 -10.03 -55.29 12.95
C ALA A 325 -9.13 -55.04 11.72
N ALA A 326 -7.83 -55.27 11.66
CA ALA A 326 -6.74 -55.58 12.57
C ALA A 326 -5.47 -55.49 11.69
N ALA A 327 -4.31 -55.48 12.31
CA ALA A 327 -3.01 -55.32 11.67
C ALA A 327 -2.67 -56.44 10.67
N GLY A 328 -1.77 -56.13 9.73
CA GLY A 328 -1.17 -57.12 8.82
C GLY A 328 -0.09 -56.51 7.93
N SER A 329 1.11 -56.40 8.47
CA SER A 329 2.36 -56.19 7.75
C SER A 329 2.65 -57.33 6.76
N GLY A 330 3.14 -57.01 5.56
CA GLY A 330 3.65 -58.00 4.61
C GLY A 330 4.44 -57.33 3.49
N ALA A 331 5.76 -57.36 3.64
CA ALA A 331 6.74 -56.86 2.69
C ALA A 331 7.11 -57.92 1.63
N ALA A 332 7.86 -57.44 0.63
CA ALA A 332 8.73 -58.16 -0.30
C ALA A 332 8.06 -58.83 -1.52
N ALA A 333 8.70 -58.98 -2.67
CA ALA A 333 9.82 -58.33 -3.35
C ALA A 333 10.02 -59.13 -4.65
N GLY A 334 10.62 -58.50 -5.67
CA GLY A 334 11.20 -59.16 -6.85
C GLY A 334 10.34 -59.05 -8.11
N GLY A 335 10.85 -58.68 -9.26
CA GLY A 335 12.23 -58.41 -9.67
C GLY A 335 12.36 -58.61 -11.18
N GLY A 336 12.99 -57.65 -11.87
CA GLY A 336 13.48 -57.74 -13.25
C GLY A 336 12.41 -57.58 -14.36
N LEU A 337 12.68 -57.00 -15.53
CA LEU A 337 13.94 -56.64 -16.18
C LEU A 337 13.63 -55.91 -17.51
N LEU A 338 14.38 -54.83 -17.81
CA LEU A 338 14.63 -54.16 -19.13
C LEU A 338 13.41 -53.57 -19.90
N ALA A 339 13.49 -52.51 -20.70
CA ALA A 339 14.36 -51.35 -20.93
C ALA A 339 13.69 -50.57 -22.10
N ALA A 340 13.54 -49.24 -22.02
CA ALA A 340 13.60 -48.29 -23.15
C ALA A 340 13.14 -46.88 -22.74
N THR A 341 14.14 -46.04 -22.42
CA THR A 341 14.33 -44.65 -22.88
C THR A 341 13.11 -43.75 -23.15
N GLY A 342 12.97 -42.70 -22.33
CA GLY A 342 12.17 -41.50 -22.60
C GLY A 342 12.18 -40.54 -21.41
N ALA A 343 13.19 -39.66 -21.34
CA ALA A 343 13.45 -38.78 -20.20
C ALA A 343 12.29 -37.81 -19.89
N LYS A 344 11.75 -37.90 -18.67
CA LYS A 344 10.98 -36.83 -18.01
C LYS A 344 11.85 -36.30 -16.88
N VAL A 345 12.18 -35.01 -16.92
CA VAL A 345 12.86 -34.30 -15.82
C VAL A 345 11.87 -34.20 -14.66
N ALA A 346 12.23 -34.82 -13.54
CA ALA A 346 11.52 -34.78 -12.28
C ALA A 346 11.85 -33.47 -11.55
N ILE A 347 10.82 -32.71 -11.17
CA ILE A 347 10.95 -31.62 -10.19
C ILE A 347 10.97 -32.28 -8.82
N GLY A 348 12.16 -32.32 -8.22
CA GLY A 348 12.36 -32.74 -6.84
C GLY A 348 11.81 -31.70 -5.88
N VAL A 349 10.77 -32.05 -5.14
CA VAL A 349 10.36 -31.35 -3.91
C VAL A 349 11.24 -31.88 -2.79
N ALA A 350 12.19 -31.06 -2.33
CA ALA A 350 12.95 -31.34 -1.12
C ALA A 350 12.04 -31.06 0.09
N ALA A 351 11.50 -32.13 0.67
CA ALA A 351 10.87 -32.11 1.98
C ALA A 351 11.96 -32.08 3.06
N ALA A 352 12.02 -31.00 3.85
CA ALA A 352 12.79 -30.98 5.09
C ALA A 352 11.90 -31.54 6.22
N THR A 353 12.29 -32.72 6.70
CA THR A 353 11.64 -33.49 7.77
C THR A 353 11.78 -32.80 9.12
N LEU A 354 10.64 -32.45 9.74
CA LEU A 354 10.57 -32.10 11.16
C LEU A 354 10.40 -33.38 11.98
N VAL A 355 11.40 -33.74 12.78
CA VAL A 355 11.31 -34.86 13.74
C VAL A 355 10.48 -34.38 14.94
N THR A 356 9.33 -35.01 15.14
CA THR A 356 8.39 -34.79 16.25
C THR A 356 8.81 -35.52 17.52
N ALA A 357 8.76 -34.81 18.65
CA ALA A 357 8.42 -35.33 19.97
C ALA A 357 7.83 -34.15 20.78
N GLY A 358 6.63 -34.15 21.34
CA GLY A 358 5.51 -35.07 21.40
C GLY A 358 4.36 -34.34 22.12
N GLY A 359 3.13 -34.83 21.99
CA GLY A 359 1.99 -34.42 22.82
C GLY A 359 0.88 -33.63 22.10
N VAL A 360 0.11 -34.30 21.25
CA VAL A 360 -1.18 -33.79 20.76
C VAL A 360 -2.28 -34.27 21.69
N GLY A 361 -2.87 -33.34 22.45
CA GLY A 361 -4.18 -33.51 23.06
C GLY A 361 -5.26 -33.19 22.03
N VAL A 362 -5.96 -34.21 21.55
CA VAL A 362 -7.12 -34.07 20.68
C VAL A 362 -8.32 -33.70 21.55
N TYR A 363 -8.81 -32.47 21.44
CA TYR A 363 -10.21 -32.17 21.73
C TYR A 363 -10.97 -32.14 20.41
N ALA A 364 -11.86 -33.13 20.27
CA ALA A 364 -12.91 -33.13 19.27
C ALA A 364 -13.83 -31.94 19.52
N ALA A 365 -14.01 -31.09 18.51
CA ALA A 365 -15.13 -30.16 18.45
C ALA A 365 -16.04 -30.64 17.33
N GLN A 366 -17.23 -31.06 17.75
CA GLN A 366 -18.35 -31.48 16.94
C GLN A 366 -18.64 -30.46 15.85
N GLY A 367 -18.91 -30.98 14.65
CA GLY A 367 -19.51 -30.20 13.58
C GLY A 367 -20.90 -29.75 13.99
N ASP A 368 -21.14 -28.45 13.86
CA ASP A 368 -22.48 -27.89 13.83
C ASP A 368 -22.77 -27.36 12.42
N LYS A 369 -24.04 -27.51 12.04
CA LYS A 369 -24.69 -27.29 10.73
C LYS A 369 -24.37 -25.93 10.07
N PRO A 370 -24.60 -25.77 8.75
CA PRO A 370 -24.23 -24.57 8.02
C PRO A 370 -25.03 -23.37 8.52
N ALA A 371 -24.35 -22.46 9.23
CA ALA A 371 -24.95 -21.22 9.71
C ALA A 371 -24.72 -20.10 8.68
N GLY A 372 -25.78 -19.81 7.93
CA GLY A 372 -26.22 -18.46 7.60
C GLY A 372 -25.38 -17.66 6.61
N GLN A 373 -26.00 -17.34 5.46
CA GLN A 373 -25.73 -16.09 4.77
C GLN A 373 -25.66 -14.97 5.80
N SER A 374 -24.46 -14.45 6.04
CA SER A 374 -24.26 -13.33 6.96
C SER A 374 -25.01 -12.16 6.35
N LYS A 375 -26.19 -11.82 6.89
CA LYS A 375 -26.94 -10.63 6.48
C LYS A 375 -25.97 -9.46 6.53
N ALA A 376 -25.65 -8.89 5.37
CA ALA A 376 -24.83 -7.70 5.28
C ALA A 376 -25.44 -6.64 6.21
N VAL A 377 -24.73 -6.31 7.29
CA VAL A 377 -25.13 -5.19 8.14
C VAL A 377 -25.02 -3.95 7.27
N PRO A 378 -26.12 -3.20 7.05
CA PRO A 378 -26.08 -2.02 6.21
C PRO A 378 -25.10 -1.03 6.81
N LEU A 379 -24.14 -0.60 5.99
CA LEU A 379 -23.24 0.48 6.31
C LEU A 379 -24.04 1.79 6.20
N ASN A 380 -23.82 2.73 7.12
CA ASN A 380 -24.50 4.02 7.07
C ASN A 380 -23.56 5.03 6.43
N ALA A 381 -23.90 5.47 5.21
CA ALA A 381 -23.24 6.60 4.56
C ALA A 381 -23.84 7.91 5.06
N LYS A 382 -23.00 8.88 5.45
CA LYS A 382 -23.38 10.20 5.93
C LYS A 382 -22.58 11.28 5.21
N LEU A 383 -23.23 12.41 4.96
CA LEU A 383 -22.54 13.62 4.49
C LEU A 383 -21.95 14.35 5.69
N VAL A 384 -20.67 14.69 5.59
CA VAL A 384 -19.94 15.51 6.55
C VAL A 384 -19.63 16.84 5.91
N ASN A 385 -19.97 17.93 6.60
CA ASN A 385 -19.67 19.29 6.18
C ASN A 385 -18.55 19.85 7.05
N PHE A 386 -17.55 20.45 6.40
CA PHE A 386 -16.44 21.14 7.03
C PHE A 386 -16.37 22.57 6.48
N GLN A 387 -16.14 23.52 7.37
CA GLN A 387 -16.09 24.94 7.05
C GLN A 387 -14.87 25.53 7.75
N GLN A 388 -14.05 26.27 7.01
CA GLN A 388 -12.90 26.97 7.53
C GLN A 388 -12.91 28.41 7.02
N ALA A 389 -12.88 29.35 7.96
CA ALA A 389 -12.73 30.77 7.65
C ALA A 389 -11.33 31.06 7.07
N GLY A 390 -11.25 31.92 6.06
CA GLY A 390 -10.01 32.26 5.38
C GLY A 390 -10.25 33.16 4.17
N ALA A 391 -9.17 33.51 3.47
CA ALA A 391 -9.21 34.23 2.20
C ALA A 391 -8.43 33.42 1.14
N PRO A 392 -9.12 32.55 0.36
CA PRO A 392 -10.57 32.31 0.35
C PRO A 392 -11.05 31.39 1.50
N ALA A 393 -12.35 31.45 1.81
CA ALA A 393 -12.99 30.51 2.74
C ALA A 393 -13.06 29.11 2.13
N VAL A 394 -12.96 28.06 2.95
CA VAL A 394 -12.99 26.66 2.49
C VAL A 394 -14.25 25.97 3.01
N GLN A 395 -15.04 25.41 2.09
CA GLN A 395 -16.29 24.71 2.35
C GLN A 395 -16.22 23.28 1.80
N GLU A 396 -15.88 22.29 2.61
CA GLU A 396 -15.73 20.91 2.15
C GLU A 396 -16.95 20.06 2.55
N GLN A 397 -17.57 19.40 1.59
CA GLN A 397 -18.54 18.33 1.82
C GLN A 397 -17.95 17.02 1.31
N TYR A 398 -18.11 15.94 2.07
CA TYR A 398 -17.70 14.59 1.65
C TYR A 398 -18.52 13.52 2.37
N VAL A 399 -18.46 12.29 1.87
CA VAL A 399 -19.20 11.15 2.44
C VAL A 399 -18.29 10.36 3.37
N THR A 400 -18.80 10.03 4.55
CA THR A 400 -18.21 9.03 5.44
C THR A 400 -19.14 7.84 5.61
N VAL A 401 -18.56 6.68 5.87
CA VAL A 401 -19.27 5.43 6.10
C VAL A 401 -18.93 4.91 7.47
N GLU A 402 -19.96 4.66 8.26
CA GLU A 402 -19.89 4.14 9.62
C GLU A 402 -20.67 2.82 9.74
N GLY A 403 -20.23 1.92 10.62
CA GLY A 403 -20.95 0.66 10.86
C GLY A 403 -20.10 -0.43 11.50
N ARG A 404 -20.71 -1.57 11.84
CA ARG A 404 -20.00 -2.76 12.32
C ARG A 404 -19.40 -3.53 11.13
N ARG A 405 -18.21 -3.11 10.68
CA ARG A 405 -17.34 -3.85 9.75
C ARG A 405 -15.90 -3.85 10.28
N ASP A 406 -15.04 -4.67 9.67
CA ASP A 406 -13.60 -4.62 9.88
C ASP A 406 -13.11 -3.15 9.79
N PRO A 407 -12.48 -2.60 10.85
CA PRO A 407 -11.94 -1.24 10.84
C PRO A 407 -10.97 -0.95 9.69
N ALA A 408 -10.25 -1.96 9.18
CA ALA A 408 -9.38 -1.79 8.03
C ALA A 408 -10.17 -1.56 6.73
N VAL A 409 -11.25 -2.32 6.52
CA VAL A 409 -12.18 -2.14 5.39
C VAL A 409 -12.87 -0.78 5.48
N LEU A 410 -13.37 -0.39 6.65
CA LEU A 410 -13.98 0.92 6.86
C LEU A 410 -13.00 2.08 6.58
N ARG A 411 -11.74 1.95 6.99
CA ARG A 411 -10.70 2.96 6.64
C ARG A 411 -10.46 3.03 5.14
N ARG A 412 -10.41 1.89 4.43
CA ARG A 412 -10.26 1.87 2.97
C ARG A 412 -11.47 2.49 2.26
N ILE A 413 -12.68 2.15 2.69
CA ILE A 413 -13.92 2.75 2.15
C ILE A 413 -13.89 4.27 2.32
N ASN A 414 -13.66 4.76 3.54
CA ASN A 414 -13.62 6.19 3.82
C ASN A 414 -12.48 6.91 3.08
N ALA A 415 -11.29 6.29 2.98
CA ALA A 415 -10.18 6.84 2.22
C ALA A 415 -10.51 6.94 0.72
N ALA A 416 -11.12 5.91 0.14
CA ALA A 416 -11.54 5.89 -1.25
C ALA A 416 -12.62 6.95 -1.55
N LEU A 417 -13.59 7.13 -0.66
CA LEU A 417 -14.64 8.14 -0.78
C LEU A 417 -14.10 9.57 -0.67
N ARG A 418 -13.08 9.78 0.18
CA ARG A 418 -12.49 11.11 0.41
C ARG A 418 -11.48 11.51 -0.65
N ALA A 419 -10.79 10.54 -1.26
CA ALA A 419 -9.66 10.80 -2.15
C ALA A 419 -9.94 11.80 -3.30
N PRO A 420 -11.10 11.79 -4.00
CA PRO A 420 -11.41 12.81 -5.00
C PRO A 420 -11.45 14.23 -4.42
N ALA A 421 -12.09 14.39 -3.25
CA ALA A 421 -12.18 15.69 -2.58
C ALA A 421 -10.83 16.19 -2.08
N ASP A 422 -10.01 15.31 -1.49
CA ASP A 422 -8.66 15.68 -1.03
C ASP A 422 -7.78 16.15 -2.21
N ARG A 423 -7.86 15.50 -3.38
CA ARG A 423 -7.13 15.93 -4.60
C ARG A 423 -7.60 17.28 -5.13
N ALA A 424 -8.91 17.49 -5.18
CA ALA A 424 -9.47 18.77 -5.62
C ALA A 424 -9.03 19.90 -4.68
N MET A 425 -9.11 19.69 -3.36
CA MET A 425 -8.70 20.68 -2.37
C MET A 425 -7.20 20.95 -2.38
N ALA A 426 -6.35 19.94 -2.61
CA ALA A 426 -4.92 20.15 -2.81
C ALA A 426 -4.64 21.08 -4.01
N THR A 427 -5.37 20.88 -5.11
CA THR A 427 -5.28 21.73 -6.31
C THR A 427 -5.74 23.16 -6.01
N TYR A 428 -6.83 23.33 -5.28
CA TYR A 428 -7.34 24.65 -4.92
C TYR A 428 -6.44 25.40 -3.95
N ARG A 429 -5.91 24.73 -2.93
CA ARG A 429 -4.94 25.32 -2.01
C ARG A 429 -3.70 25.78 -2.77
N LYS A 430 -3.25 25.02 -3.77
CA LYS A 430 -2.13 25.44 -4.63
C LYS A 430 -2.45 26.67 -5.48
N ASN A 431 -3.64 26.74 -6.07
CA ASN A 431 -3.96 27.73 -7.10
C ASN A 431 -4.62 29.02 -6.59
N TYR A 432 -5.25 28.98 -5.41
CA TYR A 432 -6.11 30.07 -4.92
C TYR A 432 -5.78 30.56 -3.51
N THR A 433 -4.87 29.91 -2.77
CA THR A 433 -4.45 30.42 -1.44
C THR A 433 -3.79 31.79 -1.58
N GLY A 434 -4.26 32.77 -0.79
CA GLY A 434 -3.73 34.12 -0.79
C GLY A 434 -4.17 34.98 -1.98
N ARG A 435 -5.11 34.51 -2.81
CA ARG A 435 -5.70 35.30 -3.88
C ARG A 435 -6.82 36.19 -3.33
N ASP A 436 -6.69 37.50 -3.57
CA ASP A 436 -7.66 38.49 -3.09
C ASP A 436 -8.93 38.58 -3.93
N ASP A 437 -8.99 37.95 -5.10
CA ASP A 437 -10.15 37.93 -5.98
C ASP A 437 -11.07 36.72 -5.79
N VAL A 438 -10.72 35.79 -4.89
CA VAL A 438 -11.53 34.61 -4.56
C VAL A 438 -12.15 34.75 -3.17
N SER A 439 -13.46 34.54 -3.06
CA SER A 439 -14.20 34.60 -1.79
C SER A 439 -14.28 33.23 -1.11
N ALA A 440 -14.54 32.17 -1.86
CA ALA A 440 -14.66 30.82 -1.31
C ALA A 440 -14.27 29.74 -2.32
N VAL A 441 -13.82 28.60 -1.82
CA VAL A 441 -13.75 27.33 -2.54
C VAL A 441 -14.66 26.32 -1.85
N ALA A 442 -15.47 25.60 -2.63
CA ALA A 442 -16.48 24.72 -2.09
C ALA A 442 -16.46 23.33 -2.75
N THR A 443 -16.91 22.33 -2.02
CA THR A 443 -17.26 21.00 -2.51
C THR A 443 -18.69 20.70 -2.13
N THR A 444 -19.50 20.25 -3.10
CA THR A 444 -20.85 19.73 -2.88
C THR A 444 -20.88 18.29 -3.32
N THR A 445 -21.29 17.38 -2.42
CA THR A 445 -21.24 15.94 -2.63
C THR A 445 -22.62 15.33 -2.58
N GLU A 446 -22.87 14.41 -3.50
CA GLU A 446 -24.11 13.67 -3.64
C GLU A 446 -23.82 12.17 -3.53
N ILE A 447 -24.63 11.45 -2.75
CA ILE A 447 -24.62 9.98 -2.73
C ILE A 447 -25.54 9.51 -3.87
N GLY A 448 -24.95 8.92 -4.91
CA GLY A 448 -25.67 8.42 -6.08
C GLY A 448 -26.32 7.06 -5.83
N LEU A 449 -25.51 6.02 -5.61
CA LEU A 449 -25.96 4.64 -5.38
C LEU A 449 -25.48 4.18 -4.02
N HIS A 450 -26.34 3.56 -3.22
CA HIS A 450 -25.96 2.94 -1.97
C HIS A 450 -26.69 1.61 -1.79
N THR A 451 -25.95 0.52 -1.97
CA THR A 451 -26.43 -0.85 -1.74
C THR A 451 -25.61 -1.52 -0.65
N THR A 452 -25.83 -2.81 -0.42
CA THR A 452 -24.98 -3.59 0.49
C THR A 452 -23.57 -3.83 -0.05
N ARG A 453 -23.38 -3.64 -1.37
CA ARG A 453 -22.15 -3.93 -2.09
C ARG A 453 -21.48 -2.70 -2.68
N LEU A 454 -22.24 -1.72 -3.20
CA LEU A 454 -21.68 -0.56 -3.90
C LEU A 454 -22.11 0.75 -3.25
N LEU A 455 -21.18 1.68 -3.15
CA LEU A 455 -21.44 3.08 -2.82
C LEU A 455 -20.83 3.98 -3.90
N SER A 456 -21.68 4.66 -4.67
CA SER A 456 -21.28 5.61 -5.70
C SER A 456 -21.55 7.03 -5.23
N VAL A 457 -20.56 7.91 -5.35
CA VAL A 457 -20.59 9.29 -4.88
C VAL A 457 -20.06 10.20 -5.97
N SER A 458 -20.70 11.35 -6.14
CA SER A 458 -20.23 12.43 -7.01
C SER A 458 -20.05 13.72 -6.23
N SER A 459 -19.03 14.49 -6.58
CA SER A 459 -18.73 15.78 -5.99
C SER A 459 -18.53 16.81 -7.08
N VAL A 460 -19.11 17.99 -6.85
CA VAL A 460 -18.84 19.21 -7.60
C VAL A 460 -17.93 20.08 -6.77
N TYR A 461 -16.80 20.45 -7.32
CA TYR A 461 -15.85 21.38 -6.72
C TYR A 461 -16.06 22.73 -7.38
N SER A 462 -16.18 23.82 -6.63
CA SER A 462 -16.45 25.14 -7.19
C SER A 462 -15.59 26.23 -6.54
N VAL A 463 -15.35 27.29 -7.29
CA VAL A 463 -14.62 28.49 -6.84
C VAL A 463 -15.54 29.70 -6.99
N THR A 464 -15.71 30.44 -5.90
CA THR A 464 -16.55 31.65 -5.85
C THR A 464 -15.66 32.88 -5.86
N PRO A 465 -15.80 33.80 -6.83
CA PRO A 465 -15.05 35.05 -6.86
C PRO A 465 -15.57 36.07 -5.82
N LYS A 466 -14.79 37.12 -5.53
CA LYS A 466 -15.28 38.24 -4.71
C LYS A 466 -16.22 39.15 -5.51
N PRO A 467 -17.32 39.66 -4.90
CA PRO A 467 -18.19 40.63 -5.56
C PRO A 467 -17.41 41.83 -6.11
N GLY A 468 -17.67 42.24 -7.34
CA GLY A 468 -17.03 43.41 -7.95
C GLY A 468 -15.70 43.16 -8.67
N THR A 469 -15.09 41.96 -8.57
CA THR A 469 -13.90 41.57 -9.37
C THR A 469 -14.25 41.10 -10.79
N PHE A 470 -15.36 41.60 -11.35
CA PHE A 470 -15.92 41.21 -12.64
C PHE A 470 -15.06 41.69 -13.83
N GLY A 471 -14.05 40.90 -14.20
CA GLY A 471 -13.37 41.02 -15.48
C GLY A 471 -13.05 39.64 -16.03
N ASN A 472 -13.71 39.20 -17.10
CA ASN A 472 -13.49 38.05 -18.00
C ASN A 472 -13.11 36.65 -17.43
N TRP A 473 -12.87 36.49 -16.13
CA TRP A 473 -12.37 35.27 -15.49
C TRP A 473 -13.48 34.38 -14.92
N VAL A 474 -14.72 34.88 -14.85
CA VAL A 474 -15.85 34.20 -14.19
C VAL A 474 -16.75 33.53 -15.22
N LYS A 475 -16.29 32.42 -15.81
CA LYS A 475 -17.18 31.41 -16.40
C LYS A 475 -16.61 30.01 -16.13
N ASN A 476 -17.15 29.37 -15.09
CA ASN A 476 -17.12 27.92 -14.85
C ASN A 476 -15.78 27.27 -14.47
N PHE A 477 -15.23 27.62 -13.30
CA PHE A 477 -14.23 26.77 -12.61
C PHE A 477 -14.93 25.84 -11.61
N PHE A 478 -15.87 25.03 -12.09
CA PHE A 478 -16.22 23.83 -11.37
C PHE A 478 -15.51 22.62 -11.97
N SER A 479 -15.03 21.73 -11.13
CA SER A 479 -14.55 20.42 -11.53
C SER A 479 -15.41 19.35 -10.86
N TYR A 480 -15.29 18.12 -11.35
CA TYR A 480 -16.09 17.02 -10.83
C TYR A 480 -15.20 15.87 -10.38
N GLY A 481 -15.71 15.13 -9.39
CA GLY A 481 -15.09 13.93 -8.88
C GLY A 481 -16.15 12.88 -8.62
N ALA A 482 -16.12 11.77 -9.34
CA ALA A 482 -16.95 10.60 -9.08
C ALA A 482 -16.09 9.44 -8.59
N VAL A 483 -16.60 8.71 -7.61
CA VAL A 483 -15.99 7.47 -7.14
C VAL A 483 -17.07 6.46 -6.81
N THR A 484 -16.88 5.22 -7.28
CA THR A 484 -17.68 4.09 -6.85
C THR A 484 -16.79 3.16 -6.04
N VAL A 485 -17.23 2.83 -4.82
CA VAL A 485 -16.49 1.99 -3.89
C VAL A 485 -17.23 0.70 -3.67
N ASP A 486 -16.49 -0.40 -3.70
CA ASP A 486 -16.94 -1.69 -3.25
C ASP A 486 -16.90 -1.78 -1.73
N LEU A 487 -18.07 -1.90 -1.11
CA LEU A 487 -18.26 -1.89 0.32
C LEU A 487 -17.80 -3.18 1.01
N ALA A 488 -17.44 -4.24 0.28
CA ALA A 488 -16.95 -5.46 0.91
C ALA A 488 -15.46 -5.41 1.22
N ASP A 489 -14.64 -4.87 0.32
CA ASP A 489 -13.19 -4.83 0.45
C ASP A 489 -12.62 -3.41 0.54
N GLY A 490 -13.43 -2.39 0.22
CA GLY A 490 -13.04 -0.98 0.20
C GLY A 490 -12.32 -0.55 -1.08
N LYS A 491 -12.39 -1.35 -2.16
CA LYS A 491 -11.78 -1.04 -3.46
C LYS A 491 -12.55 0.09 -4.16
N ALA A 492 -11.85 1.14 -4.57
CA ALA A 492 -12.37 2.07 -5.57
C ALA A 492 -12.44 1.38 -6.93
N LEU A 493 -13.63 1.29 -7.51
CA LEU A 493 -13.86 0.65 -8.80
C LEU A 493 -13.34 1.54 -9.92
N GLY A 494 -12.48 0.98 -10.77
CA GLY A 494 -11.99 1.63 -11.97
C GLY A 494 -12.94 1.46 -13.17
N PRO A 495 -12.60 2.03 -14.33
CA PRO A 495 -13.44 1.93 -15.53
C PRO A 495 -13.72 0.49 -15.97
N SER A 496 -12.75 -0.42 -15.86
CA SER A 496 -12.92 -1.85 -16.18
C SER A 496 -13.73 -2.62 -15.15
N ASP A 497 -13.92 -2.06 -13.95
CA ASP A 497 -14.78 -2.63 -12.93
C ASP A 497 -16.26 -2.24 -13.12
N VAL A 498 -16.50 -1.10 -13.79
CA VAL A 498 -17.83 -0.47 -13.98
C VAL A 498 -18.36 -0.70 -15.40
N LEU A 499 -17.52 -0.52 -16.42
CA LEU A 499 -17.85 -0.69 -17.83
C LEU A 499 -17.58 -2.13 -18.29
N ALA A 500 -18.43 -2.63 -19.17
CA ALA A 500 -18.21 -3.91 -19.84
C ALA A 500 -17.01 -3.80 -20.81
N PRO A 501 -16.29 -4.91 -21.10
CA PRO A 501 -15.19 -4.90 -22.08
C PRO A 501 -15.61 -4.34 -23.45
N ALA A 502 -16.86 -4.56 -23.85
CA ALA A 502 -17.42 -4.03 -25.09
C ALA A 502 -17.41 -2.50 -25.15
N ALA A 503 -17.53 -1.79 -24.02
CA ALA A 503 -17.48 -0.34 -23.93
C ALA A 503 -16.06 0.24 -23.92
N LEU A 504 -15.04 -0.60 -23.65
CA LEU A 504 -13.63 -0.21 -23.56
C LEU A 504 -12.86 -0.41 -24.88
N THR A 505 -13.57 -0.44 -25.99
CA THR A 505 -13.03 -0.40 -27.36
C THR A 505 -13.33 0.98 -27.97
N PRO A 506 -12.55 1.48 -28.94
CA PRO A 506 -12.87 2.74 -29.64
C PRO A 506 -14.31 2.74 -30.19
N GLU A 507 -14.75 1.65 -30.81
CA GLU A 507 -16.10 1.53 -31.36
C GLU A 507 -17.15 1.49 -30.26
N GLY A 508 -16.88 0.74 -29.19
CA GLY A 508 -17.74 0.64 -28.01
C GLY A 508 -17.93 1.97 -27.29
N ALA A 509 -16.85 2.70 -27.07
CA ALA A 509 -16.86 4.00 -26.42
C ALA A 509 -17.69 5.02 -27.24
N ASN A 510 -17.58 5.00 -28.56
CA ASN A 510 -18.40 5.85 -29.43
C ASN A 510 -19.86 5.41 -29.49
N ARG A 511 -20.18 4.11 -29.47
CA ARG A 511 -21.58 3.66 -29.32
C ARG A 511 -22.17 4.09 -27.98
N LEU A 512 -21.39 4.05 -26.90
CA LEU A 512 -21.80 4.56 -25.59
C LEU A 512 -22.04 6.08 -25.63
N ARG A 513 -21.14 6.86 -26.26
CA ARG A 513 -21.35 8.29 -26.52
C ARG A 513 -22.69 8.54 -27.21
N ASP A 514 -22.99 7.79 -28.26
CA ASP A 514 -24.24 7.96 -29.02
C ASP A 514 -25.47 7.63 -28.17
N ARG A 515 -25.39 6.63 -27.28
CA ARG A 515 -26.45 6.33 -26.30
C ARG A 515 -26.64 7.44 -25.26
N ILE A 516 -25.56 8.05 -24.79
CA ILE A 516 -25.61 9.17 -23.85
C ILE A 516 -26.24 10.39 -24.55
N ALA A 517 -25.77 10.71 -25.76
CA ALA A 517 -26.29 11.83 -26.55
C ALA A 517 -27.78 11.66 -26.90
N ALA A 518 -28.24 10.43 -27.18
CA ALA A 518 -29.65 10.12 -27.43
C ALA A 518 -30.53 10.10 -26.17
N ALA A 519 -29.95 10.12 -24.97
CA ALA A 519 -30.70 10.19 -23.72
C ALA A 519 -31.19 11.61 -23.42
N ASP A 520 -30.45 12.61 -23.89
CA ASP A 520 -30.73 14.02 -23.69
C ASP A 520 -30.49 14.79 -25.00
N PRO A 521 -31.56 15.10 -25.76
CA PRO A 521 -31.45 15.84 -27.03
C PRO A 521 -30.81 17.23 -26.88
N GLU A 522 -30.92 17.86 -25.70
CA GLU A 522 -30.34 19.17 -25.41
C GLU A 522 -28.88 19.07 -24.92
N SER A 523 -28.35 17.86 -24.78
CA SER A 523 -26.96 17.63 -24.40
C SER A 523 -26.00 18.25 -25.40
N CYS A 524 -24.93 18.85 -24.89
CA CYS A 524 -23.79 19.33 -25.65
C CYS A 524 -23.11 18.25 -26.53
N LEU A 525 -23.42 16.97 -26.32
CA LEU A 525 -22.99 15.89 -27.20
C LEU A 525 -23.71 15.87 -28.56
N ASN A 526 -24.76 16.68 -28.73
CA ASN A 526 -25.54 16.82 -29.96
C ASN A 526 -25.27 18.14 -30.70
N GLU A 527 -24.27 18.95 -30.29
CA GLU A 527 -23.78 20.07 -31.12
C GLU A 527 -23.26 19.57 -32.49
N GLU A 528 -23.04 20.49 -33.45
CA GLU A 528 -22.67 20.21 -34.85
C GLU A 528 -21.69 19.03 -35.04
N GLU A 529 -21.89 18.24 -36.10
CA GLU A 529 -21.13 17.01 -36.37
C GLU A 529 -19.61 17.22 -36.42
N THR A 530 -19.15 18.44 -36.73
CA THR A 530 -17.75 18.87 -36.77
C THR A 530 -17.11 19.04 -35.40
N THR A 531 -17.88 19.33 -34.34
CA THR A 531 -17.37 19.55 -32.97
C THR A 531 -17.61 18.36 -32.04
N ARG A 532 -18.38 17.37 -32.48
CA ARG A 532 -18.74 16.19 -31.67
C ARG A 532 -17.52 15.33 -31.32
N PRO A 533 -17.12 15.25 -30.04
CA PRO A 533 -15.92 14.51 -29.66
C PRO A 533 -16.11 13.00 -29.83
N ALA A 534 -15.05 12.32 -30.27
CA ALA A 534 -14.99 10.86 -30.20
C ALA A 534 -14.60 10.42 -28.79
N PHE A 535 -15.27 9.41 -28.26
CA PHE A 535 -14.88 8.80 -26.99
C PHE A 535 -13.82 7.74 -27.22
N ARG A 536 -12.80 7.73 -26.36
CA ARG A 536 -11.71 6.75 -26.36
C ARG A 536 -11.65 6.05 -25.01
N PRO A 537 -11.18 4.80 -24.94
CA PRO A 537 -11.07 4.07 -23.67
C PRO A 537 -10.26 4.82 -22.58
N GLN A 538 -9.27 5.60 -23.01
CA GLN A 538 -8.45 6.45 -22.15
C GLN A 538 -9.21 7.62 -21.51
N ASP A 539 -10.32 8.08 -22.10
CA ASP A 539 -11.08 9.23 -21.59
C ASP A 539 -11.84 8.90 -20.28
N PHE A 540 -12.03 7.61 -20.00
CA PHE A 540 -12.57 7.11 -18.73
C PHE A 540 -11.48 6.88 -17.66
N GLN A 541 -10.19 6.96 -18.02
CA GLN A 541 -9.06 6.55 -17.18
C GLN A 541 -8.23 7.73 -16.66
N GLY A 542 -7.39 7.46 -15.68
CA GLY A 542 -6.47 8.43 -15.07
C GLY A 542 -7.00 9.07 -13.79
N GLU A 543 -6.19 9.95 -13.19
CA GLU A 543 -6.51 10.60 -11.91
C GLU A 543 -7.61 11.67 -12.02
N ASN A 544 -7.78 12.24 -13.22
CA ASN A 544 -8.83 13.19 -13.57
C ASN A 544 -9.42 12.81 -14.93
N PRO A 545 -10.23 11.75 -15.00
CA PRO A 545 -10.77 11.25 -16.25
C PRO A 545 -11.72 12.29 -16.85
N LYS A 546 -11.72 12.37 -18.19
CA LYS A 546 -12.55 13.31 -18.93
C LYS A 546 -14.03 12.92 -18.88
N ILE A 547 -14.31 11.64 -18.71
CA ILE A 547 -15.66 11.09 -18.57
C ILE A 547 -15.73 10.36 -17.22
N GLN A 548 -16.59 10.87 -16.35
CA GLN A 548 -16.83 10.35 -15.02
C GLN A 548 -18.23 9.76 -14.92
N ILE A 549 -18.37 8.65 -14.18
CA ILE A 549 -19.62 7.90 -14.08
C ILE A 549 -20.03 7.85 -12.61
N THR A 550 -21.24 8.33 -12.34
CA THR A 550 -21.89 8.18 -11.03
C THR A 550 -23.07 7.25 -11.21
N LEU A 551 -23.06 6.15 -10.46
CA LEU A 551 -24.16 5.19 -10.49
C LEU A 551 -25.27 5.69 -9.59
N ARG A 552 -26.52 5.47 -10.00
CA ARG A 552 -27.73 5.75 -9.23
C ARG A 552 -28.73 4.61 -9.38
N PRO A 553 -29.78 4.55 -8.56
CA PRO A 553 -30.85 3.58 -8.75
C PRO A 553 -31.46 3.72 -10.15
N ARG A 554 -31.32 2.67 -10.98
CA ARG A 554 -31.84 2.57 -12.36
C ARG A 554 -31.33 3.59 -13.39
N GLU A 555 -30.33 4.40 -13.07
CA GLU A 555 -29.73 5.36 -14.02
C GLU A 555 -28.23 5.55 -13.73
N ALA A 556 -27.47 5.98 -14.73
CA ALA A 556 -26.08 6.41 -14.54
C ALA A 556 -25.91 7.84 -15.05
N ARG A 557 -25.29 8.68 -14.22
CA ARG A 557 -24.88 10.04 -14.59
C ARG A 557 -23.51 10.02 -15.24
N PHE A 558 -23.41 10.57 -16.44
CA PHE A 558 -22.15 10.78 -17.13
C PHE A 558 -21.78 12.25 -17.05
N MET A 559 -20.67 12.56 -16.39
CA MET A 559 -20.12 13.91 -16.32
C MET A 559 -18.94 14.00 -17.28
N ILE A 560 -19.03 14.90 -18.25
CA ILE A 560 -18.13 14.92 -19.41
C ILE A 560 -17.46 16.28 -19.52
N ASN A 561 -16.13 16.27 -19.49
CA ASN A 561 -15.30 17.42 -19.82
C ASN A 561 -15.09 17.51 -21.32
N MET A 562 -16.04 18.16 -21.99
CA MET A 562 -16.04 18.33 -23.44
C MET A 562 -14.82 19.12 -23.91
N SER A 563 -14.38 20.14 -23.15
CA SER A 563 -13.19 20.93 -23.53
C SER A 563 -11.89 20.13 -23.52
N ALA A 564 -11.81 19.08 -22.70
CA ALA A 564 -10.68 18.14 -22.70
C ALA A 564 -10.78 17.06 -23.78
N LEU A 565 -11.97 16.85 -24.34
CA LEU A 565 -12.20 15.93 -25.46
C LEU A 565 -12.01 16.62 -26.80
N ASN A 566 -12.53 17.83 -26.94
CA ASN A 566 -12.38 18.69 -28.10
C ASN A 566 -12.24 20.16 -27.63
N PRO A 567 -11.08 20.81 -27.82
CA PRO A 567 -10.88 22.21 -27.42
C PRO A 567 -11.80 23.22 -28.12
N ASP A 568 -12.36 22.86 -29.28
CA ASP A 568 -13.15 23.76 -30.13
C ASP A 568 -14.64 23.83 -29.75
N VAL A 569 -15.05 23.16 -28.66
CA VAL A 569 -16.43 23.21 -28.17
C VAL A 569 -16.81 24.60 -27.66
N SER A 570 -18.09 24.96 -27.84
CA SER A 570 -18.64 26.21 -27.34
C SER A 570 -18.35 26.41 -25.84
N MET A 571 -18.16 27.67 -25.42
CA MET A 571 -17.98 28.01 -24.01
C MET A 571 -19.16 27.53 -23.14
N ALA A 572 -20.36 27.44 -23.70
CA ALA A 572 -21.55 26.92 -23.02
C ALA A 572 -21.45 25.42 -22.76
N CYS A 573 -20.66 24.70 -23.55
CA CYS A 573 -20.60 23.25 -23.59
C CYS A 573 -19.31 22.63 -23.06
N ARG A 574 -18.44 23.41 -22.41
CA ARG A 574 -17.17 22.90 -21.87
C ARG A 574 -17.31 21.73 -20.89
N MET A 575 -18.41 21.72 -20.15
CA MET A 575 -18.79 20.66 -19.21
C MET A 575 -20.25 20.32 -19.41
N THR A 576 -20.58 19.04 -19.44
CA THR A 576 -21.97 18.57 -19.51
C THR A 576 -22.17 17.38 -18.58
N SER A 577 -23.39 17.20 -18.11
CA SER A 577 -23.80 16.03 -17.35
C SER A 577 -25.11 15.49 -17.90
N THR A 578 -25.16 14.19 -18.19
CA THR A 578 -26.35 13.54 -18.74
C THR A 578 -26.68 12.29 -17.92
N ASP A 579 -27.93 12.21 -17.46
CA ASP A 579 -28.46 11.04 -16.76
C ASP A 579 -29.06 10.07 -17.77
N VAL A 580 -28.59 8.83 -17.77
CA VAL A 580 -28.99 7.81 -18.75
C VAL A 580 -29.63 6.63 -18.04
N PRO A 581 -30.88 6.24 -18.39
CA PRO A 581 -31.53 5.07 -17.81
C PRO A 581 -30.70 3.80 -18.04
N VAL A 582 -30.56 2.97 -17.00
CA VAL A 582 -29.72 1.76 -17.03
C VAL A 582 -30.12 0.82 -18.17
N ASP A 583 -31.41 0.75 -18.52
CA ASP A 583 -31.91 -0.13 -19.58
C ASP A 583 -31.44 0.29 -20.98
N ARG A 584 -30.98 1.54 -21.17
CA ARG A 584 -30.40 2.02 -22.43
C ARG A 584 -28.91 1.74 -22.58
N ILE A 585 -28.24 1.40 -21.48
CA ILE A 585 -26.77 1.27 -21.40
C ILE A 585 -26.29 -0.01 -20.69
N ALA A 586 -27.19 -0.93 -20.36
CA ALA A 586 -26.88 -2.13 -19.59
C ALA A 586 -25.84 -3.03 -20.29
N ASP A 587 -25.81 -3.01 -21.63
CA ASP A 587 -24.82 -3.68 -22.48
C ASP A 587 -23.41 -3.07 -22.41
N PHE A 588 -23.30 -1.81 -21.95
CA PHE A 588 -22.03 -1.11 -21.73
C PHE A 588 -21.55 -1.17 -20.28
N LEU A 589 -22.35 -1.69 -19.35
CA LEU A 589 -22.03 -1.80 -17.93
C LEU A 589 -21.69 -3.24 -17.54
N ALA A 590 -20.82 -3.41 -16.54
CA ALA A 590 -20.52 -4.72 -15.99
C ALA A 590 -21.81 -5.36 -15.42
N PRO A 591 -22.10 -6.66 -15.67
CA PRO A 591 -23.36 -7.29 -15.23
C PRO A 591 -23.64 -7.16 -13.73
N ARG A 592 -22.59 -7.24 -12.89
CA ARG A 592 -22.70 -7.02 -11.45
C ARG A 592 -23.18 -5.62 -11.08
N VAL A 593 -22.77 -4.61 -11.84
CA VAL A 593 -23.14 -3.20 -11.61
C VAL A 593 -24.60 -2.98 -11.97
N VAL A 594 -25.04 -3.52 -13.11
CA VAL A 594 -26.44 -3.48 -13.52
C VAL A 594 -27.36 -4.13 -12.48
N ALA A 595 -26.95 -5.27 -11.91
CA ALA A 595 -27.71 -5.94 -10.87
C ALA A 595 -27.89 -5.07 -9.61
N GLU A 596 -26.82 -4.43 -9.14
CA GLU A 596 -26.86 -3.52 -7.98
C GLU A 596 -27.69 -2.25 -8.25
N MET A 597 -27.59 -1.68 -9.45
CA MET A 597 -28.38 -0.50 -9.83
C MET A 597 -29.88 -0.81 -9.92
N ARG A 598 -30.25 -2.03 -10.31
CA ARG A 598 -31.66 -2.46 -10.41
C ARG A 598 -32.25 -2.90 -9.07
N SER A 599 -31.42 -3.40 -8.15
CA SER A 599 -31.84 -3.83 -6.81
C SER A 599 -32.02 -2.66 -5.84
N ALA A 600 -31.38 -1.51 -6.11
CA ALA A 600 -31.52 -0.30 -5.30
C ALA A 600 -32.92 0.35 -5.47
N THR A 601 -33.52 0.74 -4.35
CA THR A 601 -34.75 1.53 -4.35
C THR A 601 -34.41 2.98 -4.74
N PRO A 602 -35.14 3.62 -5.69
CA PRO A 602 -34.98 5.03 -5.97
C PRO A 602 -35.24 5.86 -4.71
N SER A 603 -34.34 6.79 -4.39
CA SER A 603 -34.63 7.81 -3.39
C SER A 603 -35.74 8.73 -3.95
N PRO A 604 -36.70 9.22 -3.14
CA PRO A 604 -37.66 10.20 -3.61
C PRO A 604 -36.90 11.46 -4.05
N SER A 605 -37.02 11.84 -5.32
CA SER A 605 -36.46 13.08 -5.84
C SER A 605 -37.01 14.27 -5.04
N PRO A 606 -36.20 15.29 -4.71
CA PRO A 606 -36.77 16.56 -4.30
C PRO A 606 -37.57 17.10 -5.49
N SER A 607 -38.87 17.30 -5.28
CA SER A 607 -39.73 18.03 -6.21
C SER A 607 -39.07 19.37 -6.56
N PRO A 608 -39.07 19.79 -7.83
CA PRO A 608 -38.64 21.14 -8.17
C PRO A 608 -39.59 22.11 -7.47
N THR A 609 -39.06 22.90 -6.54
CA THR A 609 -39.77 24.07 -6.02
C THR A 609 -39.99 25.04 -7.18
N GLU A 610 -41.27 25.38 -7.40
CA GLU A 610 -41.74 26.47 -8.26
C GLU A 610 -41.09 27.83 -7.95
#